data_AF-R5VLD5-F1
#
_entry.id   AF-R5VLD5-F1
#
_cell.length_a   1.000
_cell.length_b   1.000
_cell.length_c   1.000
_cell.angle_alpha   90.00
_cell.angle_beta   90.00
_cell.angle_gamma   90.00
#
_symmetry.space_group_name_H-M   'P 1'
#
loop_
_entity.id
_entity.type
_entity.pdbx_description
1 polymer ?
#
loop_
_entity_poly.entity_id
_entity_poly.type
_entity_poly.pdbx_seq_one_letter_code
_entity_poly.pdbx_strand_id
1 'polypeptide(L)'
;MEIGFRHTGEYPYRDIWLSVTQSEGDSIPPRTDTLHIYLTGEKGHWVQSGAMGGLYQHVYVSDKPVIFSTDSIDRVFRITHLMRQNPLPGISDVGIRLFLPGRVNAQEDKQQDGKSPQ
;
A
#
# COMPACT_ATOMS: atom_id res chain seq x y z
N MET A 1 -0.76 -2.10 4.58
CA MET A 1 -0.04 -1.19 3.67
C MET A 1 -1.06 -0.36 2.94
N GLU A 2 -0.75 0.89 2.64
CA GLU A 2 -1.58 1.76 1.82
C GLU A 2 -0.90 2.08 0.49
N ILE A 3 -1.72 2.21 -0.54
CA ILE A 3 -1.31 2.74 -1.85
C ILE A 3 -2.13 3.97 -2.11
N GLY A 4 -1.42 5.10 -2.18
CA GLY A 4 -1.98 6.41 -2.48
C GLY A 4 -1.92 6.67 -3.97
N PHE A 5 -2.98 7.27 -4.49
CA PHE A 5 -3.09 7.63 -5.90
C PHE A 5 -3.74 9.00 -6.02
N ARG A 6 -3.11 9.92 -6.75
CA ARG A 6 -3.63 11.26 -7.03
C ARG A 6 -3.70 11.51 -8.52
N HIS A 7 -4.83 12.03 -8.97
CA HIS A 7 -5.04 12.37 -10.37
C HIS A 7 -5.81 13.68 -10.53
N THR A 8 -5.77 14.26 -11.72
CA THR A 8 -6.55 15.44 -12.10
C THR A 8 -7.81 15.03 -12.86
N GLY A 9 -8.66 16.00 -13.20
CA GLY A 9 -9.80 15.80 -14.11
C GLY A 9 -9.43 15.31 -15.52
N GLU A 10 -8.14 15.35 -15.88
CA GLU A 10 -7.63 14.87 -17.18
C GLU A 10 -7.47 13.34 -17.23
N TYR A 11 -7.59 12.63 -16.10
CA TYR A 11 -7.57 11.16 -16.10
C TYR A 11 -8.89 10.62 -16.66
N PRO A 12 -8.89 9.97 -17.84
CA PRO A 12 -10.13 9.71 -18.59
C PRO A 12 -10.81 8.40 -18.18
N TYR A 13 -10.20 7.64 -17.27
CA TYR A 13 -10.69 6.31 -16.90
C TYR A 13 -11.35 6.34 -15.52
N ARG A 14 -12.40 5.54 -15.36
CA ARG A 14 -13.08 5.36 -14.07
C ARG A 14 -12.25 4.54 -13.08
N ASP A 15 -11.40 3.66 -13.58
CA ASP A 15 -10.63 2.74 -12.79
C ASP A 15 -9.17 2.70 -13.24
N ILE A 16 -8.33 2.19 -12.36
CA ILE A 16 -6.93 1.92 -12.64
C ILE A 16 -6.56 0.51 -12.20
N TRP A 17 -5.78 -0.14 -13.05
CA TRP A 17 -5.14 -1.42 -12.75
C TRP A 17 -3.66 -1.20 -12.44
N LEU A 18 -3.21 -1.74 -11.31
CA LEU A 18 -1.83 -1.64 -10.85
C LEU A 18 -1.28 -3.03 -10.53
N SER A 19 -0.01 -3.28 -10.81
CA SER A 19 0.76 -4.34 -10.16
C SER A 19 1.63 -3.74 -9.06
N VAL A 20 1.71 -4.46 -7.95
CA VAL A 20 2.55 -4.11 -6.81
C VAL A 20 3.46 -5.29 -6.56
N THR A 21 4.73 -5.14 -6.91
CA THR A 21 5.74 -6.17 -6.75
C THR A 21 6.62 -5.83 -5.56
N GLN A 22 6.75 -6.78 -4.64
CA GLN A 22 7.70 -6.78 -3.55
C GLN A 22 8.80 -7.79 -3.89
N SER A 23 10.06 -7.36 -3.85
CA SER A 23 11.21 -8.24 -3.98
C SER A 23 12.17 -8.09 -2.81
N GLU A 24 12.80 -9.20 -2.45
CA GLU A 24 13.64 -9.30 -1.26
C GLU A 24 14.93 -10.08 -1.58
N GLY A 25 15.99 -9.34 -1.90
CA GLY A 25 17.22 -9.91 -2.45
C GLY A 25 17.00 -10.79 -3.68
N ASP A 26 18.04 -11.52 -4.08
CA ASP A 26 18.00 -12.36 -5.28
C ASP A 26 17.51 -13.80 -5.01
N SER A 27 17.49 -14.21 -3.74
CA SER A 27 17.19 -15.60 -3.35
C SER A 27 15.71 -15.87 -3.07
N ILE A 28 14.89 -14.82 -2.90
CA ILE A 28 13.46 -14.95 -2.65
C ILE A 28 12.70 -14.49 -3.90
N PRO A 29 11.84 -15.35 -4.49
CA PRO A 29 11.03 -14.96 -5.63
C PRO A 29 10.17 -13.71 -5.32
N PRO A 30 10.09 -12.75 -6.26
CA PRO A 30 9.29 -11.56 -6.05
C PRO A 30 7.81 -11.91 -5.95
N ARG A 31 7.13 -11.30 -4.98
CA ARG A 31 5.69 -11.42 -4.82
C ARG A 31 5.00 -10.27 -5.54
N THR A 32 4.02 -10.58 -6.37
CA THR A 32 3.24 -9.57 -7.10
C THR A 32 1.77 -9.72 -6.80
N ASP A 33 1.14 -8.63 -6.35
CA ASP A 33 -0.30 -8.50 -6.21
C ASP A 33 -0.84 -7.58 -7.33
N THR A 34 -2.02 -7.89 -7.87
CA THR A 34 -2.72 -7.06 -8.87
C THR A 34 -3.89 -6.36 -8.22
N LEU A 35 -3.98 -5.05 -8.40
CA LEU A 35 -4.99 -4.19 -7.79
C LEU A 35 -5.85 -3.57 -8.87
N HIS A 36 -7.15 -3.55 -8.61
CA HIS A 36 -8.15 -2.85 -9.41
C HIS A 36 -8.85 -1.84 -8.51
N ILE A 37 -8.70 -0.57 -8.83
CA ILE A 37 -9.19 0.53 -7.98
C ILE A 37 -10.15 1.38 -8.80
N TYR A 38 -11.39 1.49 -8.34
CA TYR A 38 -12.38 2.41 -8.89
C TYR A 38 -12.16 3.81 -8.31
N LEU A 39 -11.98 4.79 -9.18
CA LEU A 39 -11.73 6.20 -8.86
C LEU A 39 -13.01 7.05 -8.94
N THR A 40 -14.02 6.60 -9.69
CA THR A 40 -15.37 7.19 -9.65
C THR A 40 -16.41 6.14 -9.28
N GLY A 41 -17.51 6.61 -8.69
CA GLY A 41 -18.69 5.78 -8.49
C GLY A 41 -19.35 5.41 -9.82
N GLU A 42 -20.35 4.52 -9.79
CA GLU A 42 -21.01 3.98 -11.00
C GLU A 42 -21.57 5.04 -11.95
N LYS A 43 -21.94 6.22 -11.43
CA LYS A 43 -22.45 7.37 -12.21
C LYS A 43 -21.37 8.30 -12.77
N GLY A 44 -20.08 7.96 -12.61
CA GLY A 44 -18.96 8.78 -13.08
C GLY A 44 -18.68 10.02 -12.22
N HIS A 45 -19.36 10.17 -11.09
CA HIS A 45 -19.05 11.24 -10.13
C HIS A 45 -17.83 10.84 -9.31
N TRP A 46 -16.82 11.70 -9.28
CA TRP A 46 -15.66 11.55 -8.40
C TRP A 46 -16.14 11.53 -6.96
N VAL A 47 -15.83 10.44 -6.24
CA VAL A 47 -16.17 10.31 -4.83
C VAL A 47 -15.26 11.29 -4.09
N GLN A 48 -15.81 12.45 -3.72
CA GLN A 48 -15.02 13.57 -3.19
C GLN A 48 -14.34 13.19 -1.88
N SER A 49 -13.01 13.16 -1.92
CA SER A 49 -12.16 13.68 -0.87
C SER A 49 -11.07 14.52 -1.54
N GLY A 50 -11.25 15.85 -1.61
CA GLY A 50 -10.17 16.77 -2.03
C GLY A 50 -10.38 17.70 -3.23
N ALA A 51 -11.61 18.07 -3.63
CA ALA A 51 -11.85 18.93 -4.81
C ALA A 51 -11.41 20.42 -4.69
N MET A 52 -10.43 20.76 -3.84
CA MET A 52 -9.76 22.07 -3.93
C MET A 52 -8.62 21.95 -4.95
N GLY A 53 -8.78 22.58 -6.11
CA GLY A 53 -7.72 22.67 -7.14
C GLY A 53 -7.73 21.57 -8.20
N GLY A 54 -8.80 20.78 -8.33
CA GLY A 54 -8.94 19.80 -9.41
C GLY A 54 -8.10 18.52 -9.25
N LEU A 55 -7.58 18.27 -8.05
CA LEU A 55 -6.89 17.04 -7.67
C LEU A 55 -7.83 16.11 -6.90
N TYR A 56 -7.78 14.84 -7.22
CA TYR A 56 -8.58 13.79 -6.59
C TYR A 56 -7.64 12.76 -5.99
N GLN A 57 -7.86 12.43 -4.72
CA GLN A 57 -7.02 11.49 -3.97
C GLN A 57 -7.79 10.22 -3.64
N HIS A 58 -7.14 9.09 -3.89
CA HIS A 58 -7.63 7.75 -3.59
C HIS A 58 -6.61 7.00 -2.75
N VAL A 59 -7.11 6.20 -1.82
CA VAL A 59 -6.27 5.35 -0.97
C VAL A 59 -6.83 3.93 -1.02
N TYR A 60 -5.99 2.99 -1.43
CA TYR A 60 -6.25 1.56 -1.30
C TYR A 60 -5.52 1.03 -0.08
N VAL A 61 -6.24 0.41 0.85
CA VAL A 61 -5.67 -0.27 2.02
C VAL A 61 -5.58 -1.75 1.69
N SER A 62 -4.38 -2.32 1.74
CA SER A 62 -4.18 -3.76 1.62
C SER A 62 -4.52 -4.45 2.93
N ASP A 63 -5.42 -5.44 2.87
CA ASP A 63 -5.79 -6.30 3.99
C ASP A 63 -4.68 -7.27 4.39
N LYS A 64 -3.72 -7.52 3.48
CA LYS A 64 -2.62 -8.44 3.73
C LYS A 64 -1.45 -7.69 4.36
N PRO A 65 -0.88 -8.21 5.47
CA PRO A 65 0.33 -7.62 6.03
C PRO A 65 1.49 -7.76 5.03
N VAL A 66 2.34 -6.73 5.00
CA VAL A 66 3.62 -6.79 4.30
C VAL A 66 4.59 -7.47 5.24
N ILE A 67 5.16 -8.58 4.79
CA ILE A 67 6.13 -9.37 5.56
C ILE A 67 7.47 -9.21 4.86
N PHE A 68 8.51 -8.95 5.65
CA PHE A 68 9.90 -8.96 5.19
C PHE A 68 10.66 -10.00 5.99
N SER A 69 11.57 -10.71 5.34
CA SER A 69 12.57 -11.50 6.03
C SER A 69 13.55 -10.58 6.77
N THR A 70 14.02 -11.04 7.93
CA THR A 70 14.91 -10.26 8.81
C THR A 70 16.33 -10.12 8.27
N ASP A 71 16.66 -10.93 7.28
CA ASP A 71 17.98 -11.23 6.74
C ASP A 71 18.24 -10.56 5.38
N SER A 72 17.24 -9.94 4.76
CA SER A 72 17.45 -9.16 3.54
C SER A 72 17.72 -7.68 3.81
N ILE A 73 18.84 -7.22 3.25
CA ILE A 73 19.26 -5.83 3.22
C ILE A 73 18.55 -5.08 2.08
N ASP A 74 18.22 -5.77 0.99
CA ASP A 74 17.65 -5.17 -0.22
C ASP A 74 16.15 -5.49 -0.34
N ARG A 75 15.33 -4.44 -0.20
CA ARG A 75 13.87 -4.52 -0.27
C ARG A 75 13.37 -3.51 -1.28
N VAL A 76 12.76 -3.99 -2.35
CA VAL A 76 12.23 -3.12 -3.41
C VAL A 76 10.72 -3.27 -3.49
N PHE A 77 10.05 -2.12 -3.55
CA PHE A 77 8.66 -2.03 -3.96
C PHE A 77 8.60 -1.42 -5.35
N ARG A 78 7.87 -2.07 -6.24
CA ARG A 78 7.61 -1.58 -7.59
C ARG A 78 6.12 -1.51 -7.82
N ILE A 79 5.62 -0.30 -8.09
CA ILE A 79 4.27 -0.09 -8.60
C ILE A 79 4.36 0.10 -10.11
N THR A 80 3.48 -0.56 -10.86
CA THR A 80 3.38 -0.39 -12.31
C THR A 80 1.94 -0.40 -12.73
N HIS A 81 1.55 0.54 -13.60
CA HIS A 81 0.21 0.51 -14.16
C HIS A 81 0.07 -0.57 -15.22
N LEU A 82 -1.07 -1.25 -15.24
CA LEU A 82 -1.42 -2.29 -16.21
C LEU A 82 -2.41 -1.78 -17.27
N MET A 83 -2.56 -0.46 -17.35
CA MET A 83 -3.41 0.21 -18.33
C MET A 83 -2.77 0.23 -19.73
N ARG A 84 -3.60 0.23 -20.77
CA ARG A 84 -3.15 0.22 -22.18
C ARG A 84 -2.42 1.50 -22.60
N GLN A 85 -2.85 2.66 -22.11
CA GLN A 85 -2.23 3.94 -22.45
C GLN A 85 -1.00 4.18 -21.58
N ASN A 86 0.13 4.51 -22.21
CA ASN A 86 1.39 4.82 -21.55
C ASN A 86 2.08 5.99 -22.29
N PRO A 87 2.32 7.15 -21.65
CA PRO A 87 2.04 7.45 -20.24
C PRO A 87 0.54 7.62 -19.94
N LEU A 88 0.16 7.36 -18.70
CA LEU A 88 -1.20 7.66 -18.22
C LEU A 88 -1.38 9.18 -18.03
N PRO A 89 -2.31 9.84 -18.75
CA PRO A 89 -2.54 11.27 -18.62
C PRO A 89 -3.23 11.59 -17.30
N GLY A 90 -2.99 12.79 -16.76
CA GLY A 90 -3.69 13.25 -15.55
C GLY A 90 -3.28 12.56 -14.25
N ILE A 91 -2.28 11.68 -14.26
CA ILE A 91 -1.69 11.15 -13.01
C ILE A 91 -0.77 12.20 -12.42
N SER A 92 -1.04 12.59 -11.18
CA SER A 92 -0.18 13.48 -10.41
C SER A 92 0.83 12.68 -9.61
N ASP A 93 0.35 11.69 -8.83
CA ASP A 93 1.21 10.94 -7.92
C ASP A 93 0.72 9.51 -7.69
N VAL A 94 1.66 8.61 -7.46
CA VAL A 94 1.42 7.26 -6.96
C VAL A 94 2.44 6.97 -5.86
N GLY A 95 1.99 6.46 -4.72
CA GLY A 95 2.86 6.26 -3.56
C GLY A 95 2.45 5.08 -2.68
N ILE A 96 3.37 4.66 -1.82
CA ILE A 96 3.17 3.60 -0.83
C ILE A 96 3.34 4.20 0.56
N ARG A 97 2.47 3.80 1.48
CA ARG A 97 2.63 4.05 2.91
C ARG A 97 2.65 2.72 3.66
N LEU A 98 3.73 2.48 4.40
CA LEU A 98 3.89 1.30 5.24
C LEU A 98 3.54 1.65 6.69
N PHE A 99 2.85 0.73 7.37
CA PHE A 99 2.54 0.82 8.79
C PHE A 99 3.33 -0.27 9.50
N LEU A 100 4.17 0.13 10.45
CA LEU A 100 4.89 -0.81 11.29
C LEU A 100 4.05 -1.05 12.54
N PRO A 101 3.83 -2.31 12.96
CA PRO A 101 3.27 -2.55 14.28
C PRO A 101 4.22 -1.92 15.31
N GLY A 102 3.66 -1.21 16.29
CA GLY A 102 4.45 -0.63 17.39
C GLY A 102 5.30 -1.72 18.05
N ARG A 103 6.51 -1.38 18.47
CA ARG A 103 7.42 -2.32 19.16
C ARG A 103 6.66 -2.94 20.33
N VAL A 104 6.38 -4.24 20.27
CA VAL A 104 5.93 -4.98 21.44
C VAL A 104 7.14 -5.06 22.37
N ASN A 105 7.08 -4.39 23.52
CA ASN A 105 8.14 -4.46 24.53
C ASN A 105 8.18 -5.88 25.08
N ALA A 106 9.10 -6.70 24.57
CA ALA A 106 9.39 -8.04 25.10
C ALA A 106 10.23 -7.94 26.39
N GLN A 107 9.74 -7.21 27.40
CA GLN A 107 10.27 -7.23 28.76
C GLN A 107 9.15 -6.84 29.73
N GLU A 108 8.37 -7.83 30.17
CA GLU A 108 7.80 -7.89 31.53
C GLU A 108 7.10 -9.24 31.69
N ASP A 109 7.92 -10.29 31.88
CA ASP A 109 7.45 -11.57 32.44
C ASP A 109 8.64 -12.23 33.18
N LYS A 110 9.15 -11.52 34.18
CA LYS A 110 9.98 -12.11 35.24
C LYS A 110 9.72 -11.38 36.55
N GLN A 111 8.54 -11.54 37.13
CA GLN A 111 8.42 -11.55 38.59
C GLN A 111 7.08 -12.14 39.01
N GLN A 112 7.07 -13.41 39.42
CA GLN A 112 6.38 -13.94 40.60
C GLN A 112 6.35 -15.47 40.51
N ASP A 113 7.52 -16.09 40.74
CA ASP A 113 7.53 -17.45 41.28
C ASP A 113 8.42 -17.40 42.52
N GLY A 114 7.78 -17.51 43.69
CA GLY A 114 8.42 -17.18 44.95
C GLY A 114 7.45 -17.07 46.12
N LYS A 115 6.49 -18.00 46.23
CA LYS A 115 5.85 -18.28 47.52
C LYS A 115 5.68 -19.79 47.68
N SER A 116 6.68 -20.42 48.27
CA SER A 116 6.52 -21.76 48.87
C SER A 116 5.80 -21.63 50.21
N PRO A 117 4.90 -22.57 50.55
CA PRO A 117 4.20 -22.58 51.82
C PRO A 117 5.03 -23.28 52.89
N GLN A 118 5.13 -22.66 54.07
CA GLN A 118 5.27 -23.33 55.37
C GLN A 118 4.46 -22.55 56.40
#